data_AF-A0A5C7LQ02-F1
#
_entry.id   AF-A0A5C7LQ02-F1
#
_cell.length_a   1.000
_cell.length_b   1.000
_cell.length_c   1.000
_cell.angle_alpha   90.00
_cell.angle_beta   90.00
_cell.angle_gamma   90.00
#
_symmetry.space_group_name_H-M   'P 1'
#
loop_
_entity.id
_entity.type
_entity.pdbx_description
1 polymer ?
#
loop_
_entity_poly.entity_id
_entity_poly.type
_entity_poly.pdbx_seq_one_letter_code
_entity_poly.pdbx_strand_id
1 'polypeptide(L)'
;MWEVKGTPLSVKFENWVPNRVLYDFDGPRIFTVQHEFGDFVAYACDEDDQITRYLLAPTDNHVIATLEKGLCTVYEALAHPWLWVMDVGFNDIPRQIWRSALEEIPKTRLPKPWVML
;
A
#
# COMPACT_ATOMS: atom_id res chain seq x y z
N MET A 1 -7.39 -12.15 8.47
CA MET A 1 -6.30 -11.15 8.52
C MET A 1 -5.14 -11.64 9.39
N TRP A 2 -3.89 -11.23 9.11
CA TRP A 2 -2.71 -11.65 9.89
C TRP A 2 -2.32 -10.64 10.97
N GLU A 3 -1.48 -11.02 11.93
CA GLU A 3 -0.93 -10.10 12.93
C GLU A 3 0.23 -9.28 12.35
N VAL A 4 0.12 -7.95 12.40
CA VAL A 4 1.15 -7.05 11.86
C VAL A 4 2.33 -6.99 12.83
N LYS A 5 3.50 -7.40 12.36
CA LYS A 5 4.77 -7.16 13.05
C LYS A 5 5.30 -5.78 12.67
N GLY A 6 5.23 -4.84 13.59
CA GLY A 6 5.69 -3.48 13.35
C GLY A 6 5.39 -2.55 14.52
N THR A 7 5.89 -1.32 14.43
CA THR A 7 5.64 -0.29 15.44
C THR A 7 4.35 0.45 15.08
N PRO A 8 3.31 0.45 15.94
CA PRO A 8 2.11 1.24 15.70
C PRO A 8 2.46 2.72 15.67
N LEU A 9 1.83 3.45 14.75
CA LEU A 9 2.03 4.88 14.58
C LEU A 9 0.77 5.65 14.96
N SER A 10 0.94 6.80 15.60
CA SER A 10 -0.16 7.75 15.86
C SER A 10 -0.41 8.71 14.68
N VAL A 11 0.12 8.39 13.50
CA VAL A 11 -0.02 9.19 12.28
C VAL A 11 -1.47 9.10 11.82
N LYS A 12 -2.03 10.23 11.36
CA LYS A 12 -3.37 10.30 10.81
C LYS A 12 -3.30 10.49 9.30
N PHE A 13 -4.02 9.64 8.58
CA PHE A 13 -4.25 9.81 7.15
C PHE A 13 -5.60 10.52 6.97
N GLU A 14 -5.61 11.85 7.09
CA GLU A 14 -6.87 12.63 7.10
C GLU A 14 -7.60 12.60 5.76
N ASN A 15 -6.86 12.46 4.65
CA ASN A 15 -7.40 12.38 3.30
C ASN A 15 -6.97 11.05 2.63
N TRP A 16 -7.57 9.95 3.07
CA TRP A 16 -7.43 8.66 2.38
C TRP A 16 -8.29 8.65 1.11
N VAL A 17 -7.77 9.28 0.06
CA VAL A 17 -8.39 9.33 -1.26
C VAL A 17 -7.31 9.05 -2.31
N PRO A 18 -7.57 8.12 -3.25
CA PRO A 18 -6.65 7.89 -4.37
C PRO A 18 -6.39 9.18 -5.15
N ASN A 19 -5.13 9.56 -5.28
CA ASN A 19 -4.70 10.63 -6.18
C ASN A 19 -4.65 10.11 -7.63
N ARG A 20 -4.15 8.88 -7.83
CA ARG A 20 -4.16 8.18 -9.11
C ARG A 20 -4.41 6.69 -8.91
N VAL A 21 -5.40 6.12 -9.60
CA VAL A 21 -5.63 4.67 -9.61
C VAL A 21 -4.77 4.04 -10.71
N LEU A 22 -3.93 3.08 -10.33
CA LEU A 22 -3.02 2.36 -11.22
C LEU A 22 -3.60 1.01 -11.65
N TYR A 23 -4.37 0.37 -10.76
CA TYR A 23 -5.10 -0.86 -11.05
C TYR A 23 -6.38 -0.93 -10.22
N ASP A 24 -7.48 -1.25 -10.88
CA ASP A 24 -8.82 -1.37 -10.30
C ASP A 24 -9.39 -2.76 -10.60
N PHE A 25 -9.81 -3.45 -9.53
CA PHE A 25 -10.57 -4.68 -9.64
C PHE A 25 -11.49 -4.81 -8.43
N ASP A 26 -12.78 -4.59 -8.68
CA ASP A 26 -13.79 -4.46 -7.64
C ASP A 26 -13.41 -3.36 -6.63
N GLY A 27 -12.93 -2.23 -7.17
CA GLY A 27 -12.39 -1.09 -6.42
C GLY A 27 -10.86 -0.93 -6.60
N PRO A 28 -10.31 0.22 -6.17
CA PRO A 28 -8.88 0.50 -6.29
C PRO A 28 -8.03 -0.51 -5.51
N ARG A 29 -7.21 -1.28 -6.21
CA ARG A 29 -6.30 -2.26 -5.59
C ARG A 29 -4.87 -1.76 -5.56
N ILE A 30 -4.48 -0.96 -6.57
CA ILE A 30 -3.18 -0.29 -6.61
C ILE A 30 -3.40 1.16 -7.00
N PHE A 31 -2.95 2.08 -6.17
CA PHE A 31 -3.14 3.50 -6.41
C PHE A 31 -2.11 4.32 -5.65
N THR A 32 -1.98 5.60 -6.00
CA THR A 32 -1.19 6.54 -5.23
C THR A 32 -2.06 7.35 -4.29
N VAL A 33 -1.49 7.73 -3.15
CA VAL A 33 -2.09 8.65 -2.19
C VAL A 33 -1.07 9.69 -1.78
N GLN A 34 -1.56 10.87 -1.41
CA GLN A 34 -0.73 11.93 -0.87
C GLN A 34 -0.83 11.95 0.65
N HIS A 35 0.31 12.09 1.32
CA HIS A 35 0.43 12.31 2.76
C HIS A 35 1.30 13.54 3.04
N GLU A 36 1.26 14.09 4.25
CA GLU A 36 2.16 15.18 4.67
C GLU A 36 3.66 14.82 4.58
N PHE A 37 3.99 13.52 4.54
CA PHE A 37 5.37 13.03 4.40
C PHE A 37 5.75 12.70 2.96
N GLY A 38 4.87 12.95 1.98
CA GLY A 38 5.10 12.69 0.57
C GLY A 38 4.04 11.78 -0.05
N ASP A 39 4.29 11.39 -1.30
CA ASP A 39 3.43 10.47 -2.04
C ASP A 39 3.76 9.01 -1.71
N PHE A 40 2.73 8.18 -1.69
CA PHE A 40 2.85 6.75 -1.44
C PHE A 40 2.12 5.96 -2.52
N VAL A 41 2.66 4.80 -2.87
CA VAL A 41 1.91 3.76 -3.58
C VAL A 41 1.25 2.85 -2.56
N ALA A 42 -0.05 2.65 -2.68
CA ALA A 42 -0.86 1.76 -1.88
C ALA A 42 -1.19 0.48 -2.65
N TYR A 43 -1.06 -0.66 -1.98
CA TYR A 43 -1.41 -1.98 -2.51
C TYR A 43 -2.35 -2.70 -1.55
N ALA A 44 -3.57 -3.02 -1.99
CA ALA A 44 -4.54 -3.82 -1.26
C ALA A 44 -4.07 -5.28 -1.21
N CYS A 45 -3.73 -5.78 -0.02
CA CYS A 45 -3.03 -7.06 0.14
C CYS A 45 -3.83 -8.14 0.89
N ASP A 46 -4.85 -7.73 1.65
CA ASP A 46 -5.79 -8.62 2.32
C ASP A 46 -7.06 -7.82 2.62
N GLU A 47 -8.18 -8.50 2.67
CA GLU A 47 -9.50 -7.92 2.91
C GLU A 47 -10.34 -8.94 3.67
N ASP A 48 -11.12 -8.48 4.61
CA ASP A 48 -12.17 -9.24 5.28
C ASP A 48 -13.46 -8.41 5.36
N ASP A 49 -14.49 -8.94 6.01
CA ASP A 49 -15.82 -8.31 6.09
C ASP A 49 -15.83 -6.96 6.86
N GLN A 50 -14.74 -6.54 7.52
CA GLN A 50 -14.67 -5.28 8.25
C GLN A 50 -13.61 -4.28 7.76
N ILE A 51 -12.51 -4.75 7.17
CA ILE A 51 -11.38 -3.91 6.80
C ILE A 51 -10.67 -4.40 5.54
N THR A 52 -10.13 -3.45 4.78
CA THR A 52 -9.10 -3.70 3.78
C THR A 52 -7.74 -3.28 4.35
N ARG A 53 -6.74 -4.15 4.18
CA ARG A 53 -5.36 -3.87 4.57
C ARG A 53 -4.53 -3.48 3.37
N TYR A 54 -3.80 -2.38 3.53
CA TYR A 54 -2.93 -1.82 2.51
C TYR A 54 -1.46 -1.87 2.95
N LEU A 55 -0.58 -2.12 2.00
CA LEU A 55 0.84 -1.81 2.11
C LEU A 55 1.08 -0.47 1.43
N LEU A 56 1.75 0.46 2.11
CA LEU A 56 2.11 1.78 1.58
C LEU A 56 3.62 1.92 1.58
N ALA A 57 4.19 2.14 0.40
CA ALA A 57 5.60 2.48 0.24
C ALA A 57 5.75 3.90 -0.29
N PRO A 58 6.73 4.69 0.20
CA PRO A 58 7.06 5.98 -0.40
C PRO A 58 7.26 5.83 -1.91
N THR A 59 6.82 6.82 -2.68
CA THR A 59 6.95 6.78 -4.13
C THR A 59 7.21 8.17 -4.70
N ASP A 60 7.55 8.22 -5.98
CA ASP A 60 7.69 9.45 -6.74
C ASP A 60 7.20 9.26 -8.18
N ASN A 61 7.12 10.35 -8.94
CA ASN A 61 6.67 10.32 -10.33
C ASN A 61 7.52 9.42 -11.23
N HIS A 62 8.80 9.17 -10.89
CA HIS A 62 9.65 8.28 -11.68
C HIS A 62 9.20 6.83 -11.49
N VAL A 63 9.03 6.38 -10.24
CA VAL A 63 8.57 5.02 -9.90
C VAL A 63 7.18 4.76 -10.48
N ILE A 64 6.27 5.74 -10.40
CA ILE A 64 4.94 5.62 -10.99
C ILE A 64 5.01 5.47 -12.51
N ALA A 65 5.83 6.30 -13.18
CA ALA A 65 6.00 6.19 -14.63
C ALA A 65 6.64 4.87 -15.06
N THR A 66 7.53 4.27 -14.24
CA THR A 66 8.10 2.95 -14.52
C THR A 66 7.10 1.83 -14.31
N LEU A 67 6.24 1.91 -13.27
CA LEU A 67 5.15 0.96 -13.05
C LEU A 67 4.17 0.98 -14.23
N GLU A 68 3.70 2.16 -14.64
CA GLU A 68 2.72 2.33 -15.74
C GLU A 68 3.25 1.84 -17.09
N LYS A 69 4.57 1.92 -17.31
CA LYS A 69 5.23 1.42 -18.53
C LYS A 69 5.57 -0.06 -18.47
N GLY A 70 5.32 -0.71 -17.34
CA GLY A 70 5.76 -2.09 -17.11
C GLY A 70 7.28 -2.23 -17.17
N LEU A 71 8.02 -1.28 -16.58
CA LEU A 71 9.48 -1.32 -16.44
C LEU A 71 9.92 -1.75 -15.03
N CYS A 72 9.03 -1.68 -14.06
CA CYS A 72 9.20 -2.31 -12.75
C CYS A 72 7.90 -2.97 -12.30
N THR A 73 8.03 -3.89 -11.36
CA THR A 73 6.94 -4.67 -10.77
C THR A 73 6.36 -3.93 -9.56
N VAL A 74 5.14 -4.29 -9.17
CA VAL A 74 4.52 -3.77 -7.94
C VAL A 74 5.34 -4.16 -6.71
N TYR A 75 5.96 -5.34 -6.74
CA TYR A 75 6.86 -5.79 -5.67
C TYR A 75 8.07 -4.86 -5.52
N GLU A 76 8.74 -4.52 -6.62
CA GLU A 76 9.88 -3.59 -6.60
C GLU A 76 9.49 -2.19 -6.12
N ALA A 77 8.30 -1.71 -6.50
CA ALA A 77 7.80 -0.42 -6.01
C ALA A 77 7.50 -0.43 -4.50
N LEU A 78 7.17 -1.59 -3.92
CA LEU A 78 6.99 -1.75 -2.47
C LEU A 78 8.30 -2.03 -1.72
N ALA A 79 9.39 -2.35 -2.43
CA ALA A 79 10.65 -2.81 -1.85
C ALA A 79 11.50 -1.67 -1.26
N HIS A 80 10.92 -0.93 -0.31
CA HIS A 80 11.60 0.08 0.48
C HIS A 80 12.17 -0.51 1.80
N PRO A 81 13.20 0.13 2.40
CA PRO A 81 13.74 -0.29 3.71
C PRO A 81 12.71 -0.27 4.84
N TRP A 82 11.60 0.43 4.64
CA TRP A 82 10.44 0.43 5.51
C TRP A 82 9.19 0.67 4.65
N LEU A 83 8.06 0.21 5.15
CA LEU A 83 6.75 0.49 4.58
C LEU A 83 5.76 0.73 5.73
N TRP A 84 4.59 1.25 5.38
CA TRP A 84 3.46 1.25 6.29
C TRP A 84 2.48 0.14 5.95
N VAL A 85 1.95 -0.48 7.00
CA VAL A 85 0.76 -1.31 6.91
C VAL A 85 -0.39 -0.49 7.46
N MET A 86 -1.50 -0.42 6.74
CA MET A 86 -2.66 0.35 7.16
C MET A 86 -3.95 -0.44 7.01
N ASP A 87 -4.74 -0.45 8.07
CA ASP A 87 -6.09 -0.99 8.04
C ASP A 87 -7.07 0.16 7.80
N VAL A 88 -7.93 -0.02 6.80
CA VAL A 88 -8.97 0.94 6.41
C VAL A 88 -10.32 0.25 6.52
N GLY A 89 -11.27 0.87 7.20
CA GLY A 89 -12.65 0.36 7.26
C GLY A 89 -13.39 0.54 5.94
N PHE A 90 -14.49 -0.20 5.74
CA PHE A 90 -15.38 -0.06 4.58
C PHE A 90 -16.01 1.33 4.38
N ASN A 91 -15.92 2.19 5.38
CA ASN A 91 -16.29 3.60 5.28
C ASN A 91 -15.15 4.49 4.77
N ASP A 92 -14.09 3.88 4.22
CA ASP A 92 -12.85 4.52 3.77
C ASP A 92 -12.11 5.30 4.87
N ILE A 93 -12.36 4.98 6.15
CA ILE A 93 -11.68 5.61 7.28
C ILE A 93 -10.50 4.73 7.72
N PRO A 94 -9.25 5.25 7.66
CA PRO A 94 -8.08 4.61 8.26
C PRO A 94 -8.29 4.37 9.76
N ARG A 95 -8.04 3.14 10.21
CA ARG A 95 -8.24 2.71 11.60
C ARG A 95 -6.94 2.60 12.37
N GLN A 96 -5.91 2.04 11.74
CA GLN A 96 -4.63 1.81 12.39
C GLN A 96 -3.50 1.75 11.37
N ILE A 97 -2.34 2.29 11.75
CA ILE A 97 -1.14 2.31 10.91
C ILE A 97 0.03 1.73 11.70
N TRP A 98 0.85 0.91 11.04
CA TRP A 98 2.11 0.40 11.58
C TRP A 98 3.24 0.72 10.63
N ARG A 99 4.41 1.06 11.18
CA ARG A 99 5.67 0.99 10.45
C ARG A 99 6.19 -0.44 10.52
N SER A 100 6.47 -1.03 9.35
CA SER A 100 6.99 -2.38 9.22
C SER A 100 8.10 -2.44 8.17
N ALA A 101 8.57 -3.64 7.87
CA ALA A 101 9.55 -3.95 6.83
C ALA A 101 8.98 -5.04 5.93
N LEU A 102 9.44 -5.09 4.67
CA LEU A 102 8.89 -6.01 3.66
C LEU A 102 9.05 -7.48 4.09
N GLU A 103 10.14 -7.80 4.77
CA GLU A 103 10.50 -9.14 5.24
C GLU A 103 9.56 -9.64 6.35
N GLU A 104 8.91 -8.74 7.08
CA GLU A 104 7.94 -9.05 8.12
C GLU A 104 6.53 -9.28 7.56
N ILE A 105 6.30 -8.98 6.27
CA ILE A 105 5.03 -9.22 5.59
C ILE A 105 4.99 -10.68 5.12
N PRO A 106 3.90 -11.43 5.39
CA PRO A 106 3.77 -12.79 4.89
C PRO A 106 3.90 -12.83 3.37
N LYS A 107 4.73 -13.74 2.83
CA LYS A 107 4.99 -13.85 1.38
C LYS A 107 3.72 -14.05 0.55
N THR A 108 2.68 -14.66 1.12
CA THR A 108 1.37 -14.86 0.48
C THR A 108 0.55 -13.58 0.34
N ARG A 109 0.95 -12.49 1.00
CA ARG A 109 0.31 -11.17 0.98
C ARG A 109 1.09 -10.15 0.17
N LEU A 110 2.31 -10.46 -0.23
CA LEU A 110 3.09 -9.62 -1.13
C LEU A 110 2.64 -9.84 -2.58
N PRO A 111 2.73 -8.81 -3.45
CA PRO A 111 2.61 -9.03 -4.88
C PRO A 111 3.63 -10.07 -5.33
N LYS A 112 3.28 -10.89 -6.32
CA LYS A 112 4.28 -11.81 -6.88
C LYS A 112 5.39 -10.99 -7.55
N PRO A 113 6.68 -11.36 -7.41
CA PRO A 113 7.80 -10.57 -7.93
C PRO A 113 7.84 -10.33 -9.45
N TRP A 114 6.91 -10.92 -10.21
CA TRP A 114 6.82 -10.80 -11.67
C TRP A 114 5.51 -10.15 -12.12
N VAL A 115 4.66 -9.72 -11.18
CA VAL A 115 3.39 -9.06 -11.50
C VAL A 115 3.68 -7.60 -11.83
N MET A 116 3.30 -7.24 -13.05
CA MET A 116 3.23 -5.88 -13.57
C MET A 116 1.82 -5.33 -13.33
N LEU A 117 1.63 -4.02 -13.48
CA LEU A 117 0.29 -3.42 -13.54
C LEU A 117 -0.54 -3.98 -14.70
#